data_AF-A0A6A6FWL8-F1
#
_entry.id   AF-A0A6A6FWL8-F1
#
_cell.length_a   1.000
_cell.length_b   1.000
_cell.length_c   1.000
_cell.angle_alpha   90.00
_cell.angle_beta   90.00
_cell.angle_gamma   90.00
#
_symmetry.space_group_name_H-M   'P 1'
#
loop_
_entity.id
_entity.type
_entity.pdbx_description
1 polymer ?
#
loop_
_entity_poly.entity_id
_entity_poly.type
_entity_poly.pdbx_seq_one_letter_code
_entity_poly.pdbx_strand_id
1 'polypeptide(L)'
;RAQVANACITCRSAKLKCSGQHPKCARCRDRDLVCEYDVSEGMTKRQQLRHDLSDRSLELERAMGVLTHMQQASDHEAAESLARLRIGSSIESEYLRIQ
;
A
#
# COMPACT_ATOMS: atom_id res chain seq x y z
N ARG A 1 -4.20 25.03 -19.09
CA ARG A 1 -4.70 23.63 -19.14
C ARG A 1 -4.35 22.98 -17.81
N ALA A 2 -5.32 22.46 -17.05
CA ALA A 2 -5.00 21.71 -15.82
C ALA A 2 -4.43 20.33 -16.20
N GLN A 3 -3.26 20.01 -15.68
CA GLN A 3 -2.65 18.69 -15.81
C GLN A 3 -3.31 17.76 -14.79
N VAL A 4 -3.79 16.60 -15.23
CA VAL A 4 -4.35 15.58 -14.34
C VAL A 4 -3.21 14.81 -13.66
N ALA A 5 -3.37 14.47 -12.38
CA ALA A 5 -2.37 13.72 -11.62
C ALA A 5 -2.13 12.33 -12.23
N ASN A 6 -3.22 11.66 -12.65
CA ASN A 6 -3.14 10.41 -13.39
C ASN A 6 -4.33 10.28 -14.36
N ALA A 7 -4.09 9.73 -15.54
CA ALA A 7 -5.16 9.40 -16.49
C ALA A 7 -5.71 8.00 -16.18
N CYS A 8 -7.01 7.76 -16.40
CA CYS A 8 -7.56 6.41 -16.28
C CYS A 8 -6.91 5.46 -17.29
N ILE A 9 -6.96 4.16 -17.00
CA ILE A 9 -6.32 3.10 -17.79
C ILE A 9 -6.81 3.15 -19.25
N THR A 10 -8.12 3.26 -19.47
CA THR A 10 -8.74 3.30 -20.80
C THR A 10 -8.22 4.47 -21.65
N CYS A 11 -8.18 5.69 -21.10
CA CYS A 11 -7.67 6.85 -21.81
C CYS A 11 -6.15 6.78 -22.03
N ARG A 12 -5.40 6.26 -21.04
CA ARG A 12 -3.94 6.10 -21.12
C ARG A 12 -3.55 5.13 -22.23
N SER A 13 -4.18 3.95 -22.26
CA SER A 13 -3.95 2.92 -23.29
C SER A 13 -4.30 3.42 -24.68
N ALA A 14 -5.39 4.20 -24.81
CA ALA A 14 -5.78 4.81 -26.07
C ALA A 14 -4.92 6.03 -26.46
N LYS A 15 -4.02 6.51 -25.59
CA LYS A 15 -3.23 7.75 -25.75
C LYS A 15 -4.10 9.00 -25.97
N LEU A 16 -5.22 9.08 -25.25
CA LEU A 16 -6.20 10.15 -25.37
C LEU A 16 -6.26 11.01 -24.09
N LYS A 17 -6.76 12.24 -24.25
CA LYS A 17 -6.94 13.16 -23.12
C LYS A 17 -7.95 12.59 -22.12
N CYS A 18 -7.51 12.42 -20.88
CA CYS A 18 -8.37 12.09 -19.74
C CYS A 18 -8.78 13.36 -18.99
N SER A 19 -10.02 13.43 -18.49
CA SER A 19 -10.44 14.53 -17.61
C SER A 19 -10.04 14.34 -16.15
N GLY A 20 -9.62 13.13 -15.76
CA GLY A 20 -9.14 12.83 -14.40
C GLY A 20 -10.21 12.81 -13.31
N GLN A 21 -11.49 12.96 -13.66
CA GLN A 21 -12.60 12.90 -12.70
C GLN A 21 -12.83 11.46 -12.22
N HIS A 22 -13.21 11.31 -10.95
CA HIS A 22 -13.63 10.05 -10.33
C HIS A 22 -15.14 10.08 -10.02
N PRO A 23 -15.85 8.94 -10.04
CA PRO A 23 -15.35 7.59 -10.34
C PRO A 23 -15.14 7.32 -11.84
N LYS A 24 -15.80 8.06 -12.75
CA LYS A 24 -15.59 7.96 -14.21
C LYS A 24 -15.14 9.29 -14.80
N CYS A 25 -14.11 9.26 -15.66
CA CYS A 25 -13.71 10.43 -16.43
C CYS A 25 -14.76 10.76 -17.52
N ALA A 26 -14.83 12.02 -17.95
CA ALA A 26 -15.84 12.52 -18.90
C ALA A 26 -15.94 11.65 -20.16
N ARG A 27 -14.81 11.38 -20.82
CA ARG A 27 -14.78 10.55 -22.03
C ARG A 27 -15.34 9.14 -21.80
N CYS A 28 -14.96 8.50 -20.70
CA CYS A 28 -15.40 7.14 -20.43
C CYS A 28 -16.88 7.12 -20.02
N ARG A 29 -17.38 8.15 -19.33
CA ARG A 29 -18.80 8.30 -19.06
C ARG A 29 -19.59 8.50 -20.36
N ASP A 30 -19.18 9.43 -21.22
CA ASP A 30 -19.94 9.81 -22.42
C ASP A 30 -19.97 8.70 -23.48
N ARG A 31 -18.95 7.82 -23.49
CA ARG A 31 -18.87 6.67 -24.40
C ARG A 31 -19.25 5.34 -23.74
N ASP A 32 -19.75 5.40 -22.50
CA ASP A 32 -20.05 4.26 -21.64
C ASP A 32 -18.95 3.16 -21.63
N LEU A 33 -17.71 3.60 -21.42
CA LEU A 33 -16.56 2.73 -21.29
C LEU A 33 -16.30 2.39 -19.81
N VAL A 34 -15.66 1.25 -19.59
CA VAL A 34 -15.02 0.94 -18.31
C VAL A 34 -13.96 2.00 -18.02
N CYS A 35 -13.98 2.55 -16.81
CA CYS A 35 -13.07 3.61 -16.38
C CYS A 35 -12.44 3.21 -15.05
N GLU A 36 -11.20 2.78 -15.11
CA GLU A 36 -10.44 2.33 -13.96
C GLU A 36 -9.17 3.16 -13.78
N TYR A 37 -8.77 3.38 -12.54
CA TYR A 37 -7.55 4.08 -12.18
C TYR A 37 -6.66 3.11 -11.39
N ASP A 38 -5.37 3.07 -11.72
CA ASP A 38 -4.36 2.21 -11.08
C ASP A 38 -3.65 2.90 -9.89
N VAL A 39 -4.17 4.04 -9.44
CA VAL A 39 -3.65 4.84 -8.33
C VAL A 39 -4.80 5.47 -7.58
N SER A 40 -4.56 5.83 -6.33
CA SER A 40 -5.50 6.59 -5.50
C SER A 40 -5.81 7.96 -6.09
N GLU A 41 -7.02 8.45 -5.86
CA GLU A 41 -7.43 9.78 -6.32
C GLU A 41 -6.46 10.87 -5.83
N GLY A 42 -6.09 11.78 -6.73
CA GLY A 42 -5.15 12.87 -6.45
C GLY A 42 -3.67 12.46 -6.44
N MET A 43 -3.34 11.16 -6.52
CA MET A 43 -1.95 10.70 -6.56
C MET A 43 -1.44 10.48 -7.99
N THR A 44 -0.19 10.85 -8.22
CA THR A 44 0.58 10.35 -9.37
C THR A 44 1.05 8.92 -9.09
N LYS A 45 1.33 8.14 -10.15
CA LYS A 45 1.91 6.79 -10.01
C LYS A 45 3.20 6.76 -9.21
N ARG A 46 4.04 7.78 -9.37
CA ARG A 46 5.31 7.92 -8.61
C ARG A 46 5.06 8.19 -7.12
N GLN A 47 4.02 8.94 -6.76
CA GLN A 47 3.66 9.17 -5.37
C GLN A 47 3.12 7.89 -4.73
N GLN A 48 2.21 7.19 -5.41
CA GLN A 48 1.68 5.91 -4.94
C GLN A 48 2.81 4.89 -4.69
N LEU A 49 3.72 4.71 -5.65
CA LEU A 49 4.88 3.81 -5.48
C LEU A 49 5.77 4.20 -4.30
N ARG A 50 5.97 5.49 -4.05
CA ARG A 50 6.77 5.94 -2.90
C ARG A 50 6.08 5.63 -1.58
N HIS A 51 4.76 5.86 -1.50
CA HIS A 51 3.97 5.48 -0.34
C HIS A 51 4.06 3.97 -0.11
N ASP A 52 3.87 3.19 -1.17
CA ASP A 52 3.90 1.73 -1.09
C ASP A 52 5.26 1.21 -0.62
N LEU A 53 6.36 1.78 -1.11
CA LEU A 53 7.70 1.44 -0.66
C LEU A 53 7.92 1.81 0.81
N SER A 54 7.42 2.97 1.25
CA SER A 54 7.54 3.40 2.64
C SER A 54 6.81 2.45 3.59
N ASP A 55 5.58 2.07 3.24
CA ASP A 55 4.77 1.13 4.04
C ASP A 55 5.45 -0.23 4.15
N ARG A 56 5.94 -0.76 3.02
CA ARG A 56 6.60 -2.07 2.95
C ARG A 56 7.94 -2.07 3.69
N SER A 57 8.66 -0.94 3.66
CA SER A 57 9.90 -0.78 4.43
C SER A 57 9.63 -0.81 5.92
N LEU A 58 8.57 -0.13 6.38
CA LEU A 58 8.17 -0.14 7.79
C LEU A 58 7.72 -1.53 8.26
N GLU A 59 6.94 -2.23 7.43
CA GLU A 59 6.52 -3.61 7.73
C GLU A 59 7.72 -4.56 7.85
N LEU A 60 8.70 -4.43 6.94
CA LEU A 60 9.93 -5.20 6.97
C LEU A 60 10.76 -4.90 8.22
N GLU A 61 10.93 -3.63 8.56
CA GLU A 61 11.64 -3.19 9.77
C GLU A 61 11.03 -3.81 11.03
N ARG A 62 9.70 -3.77 11.15
CA ARG A 62 8.97 -4.36 12.28
C ARG A 62 9.14 -5.87 12.35
N ALA A 63 9.00 -6.57 11.21
CA ALA A 63 9.19 -8.02 11.15
C ALA A 63 10.62 -8.42 11.54
N MET A 64 11.62 -7.70 11.04
CA MET A 64 13.01 -7.90 11.42
C MET A 64 13.26 -7.62 12.90
N GLY A 65 12.62 -6.60 13.47
CA GLY A 65 12.70 -6.31 14.91
C GLY A 65 12.18 -7.45 15.78
N VAL A 66 11.03 -8.03 15.42
CA VAL A 66 10.48 -9.21 16.11
C VAL A 66 11.43 -10.40 16.02
N LEU A 67 11.96 -10.70 14.84
CA LEU A 67 12.94 -11.79 14.68
C LEU A 67 14.21 -11.54 15.48
N THR A 68 14.70 -10.30 15.50
CA THR A 68 15.90 -9.91 16.27
C THR A 68 15.66 -10.09 17.76
N HIS A 69 14.50 -9.68 18.28
CA HIS A 69 14.13 -9.93 19.67
C HIS A 69 14.10 -11.43 19.96
N MET A 70 13.44 -12.25 19.12
CA MET A 70 13.40 -13.70 19.31
C MET A 70 14.78 -14.37 19.27
N GLN A 71 15.75 -13.81 18.53
CA GLN A 71 17.13 -14.31 18.47
C GLN A 71 17.97 -13.95 19.70
N GLN A 72 17.62 -12.87 20.41
CA GLN A 72 18.41 -12.32 21.51
C GLN A 72 17.77 -12.54 22.89
N ALA A 73 16.46 -12.73 22.94
CA ALA A 73 15.69 -12.94 24.16
C ALA A 73 15.91 -14.35 24.74
N SER A 74 15.45 -14.56 25.97
CA SER A 74 15.40 -15.90 26.55
C SER A 74 14.43 -16.81 25.80
N ASP A 75 14.62 -18.14 25.92
CA ASP A 75 13.71 -19.14 25.32
C ASP A 75 12.24 -18.90 25.71
N HIS A 76 12.01 -18.46 26.95
CA HIS A 76 10.67 -18.16 27.45
C HIS A 76 10.04 -16.97 26.71
N GLU A 77 10.74 -15.85 26.62
CA GLU A 77 10.27 -14.63 25.95
C GLU A 77 10.06 -14.85 24.44
N ALA A 78 10.97 -15.58 23.80
CA ALA A 78 10.85 -15.96 22.40
C ALA A 78 9.62 -16.88 22.17
N ALA A 79 9.39 -17.85 23.07
CA ALA A 79 8.24 -18.75 22.98
C ALA A 79 6.91 -18.02 23.18
N GLU A 80 6.84 -17.07 24.12
CA GLU A 80 5.65 -16.23 24.32
C GLU A 80 5.34 -15.36 23.10
N SER A 81 6.38 -14.74 22.52
CA SER A 81 6.25 -13.93 21.30
C SER A 81 5.75 -14.77 20.13
N LEU A 82 6.32 -15.97 19.93
CA LEU A 82 5.84 -16.92 18.92
C LEU A 82 4.40 -17.38 19.19
N ALA A 83 4.03 -17.64 20.45
CA ALA A 83 2.69 -18.05 20.81
C ALA A 83 1.65 -16.99 20.44
N ARG A 84 1.93 -15.70 20.70
CA ARG A 84 1.07 -14.57 20.33
C ARG A 84 0.89 -14.44 18.82
N LEU A 85 1.98 -14.56 18.05
CA LEU A 85 1.90 -14.56 16.59
C LEU A 85 1.06 -15.72 16.07
N ARG A 86 1.22 -16.94 16.63
CA ARG A 86 0.46 -18.13 16.23
C ARG A 86 -1.04 -18.02 16.47
N ILE A 87 -1.48 -17.30 17.51
CA ILE A 87 -2.90 -17.06 17.79
C ILE A 87 -3.47 -15.86 17.01
N GLY A 88 -2.67 -15.24 16.13
CA GLY A 88 -3.12 -14.21 15.19
C GLY A 88 -2.77 -12.78 15.57
N SER A 89 -1.86 -12.54 16.54
CA SER A 89 -1.34 -11.19 16.75
C SER A 89 -0.59 -10.71 15.51
N SER A 90 -0.82 -9.46 15.09
CA SER A 90 -0.10 -8.89 13.95
C SER A 90 1.36 -8.61 14.29
N ILE A 91 2.23 -8.62 13.28
CA ILE A 91 3.65 -8.25 13.43
C ILE A 91 3.78 -6.85 14.03
N GLU A 92 2.93 -5.90 13.64
CA GLU A 92 2.91 -4.57 14.25
C GLU A 92 2.60 -4.62 15.76
N SER A 93 1.58 -5.38 16.14
CA SER A 93 1.19 -5.51 17.55
C SER A 93 2.31 -6.15 18.38
N GLU A 94 2.97 -7.17 17.83
CA GLU A 94 4.07 -7.83 18.52
C GLU A 94 5.31 -6.94 18.60
N TYR A 95 5.66 -6.26 17.51
CA TYR A 95 6.78 -5.29 17.49
C TYR A 95 6.62 -4.20 18.55
N LEU A 96 5.40 -3.68 18.74
CA LEU A 96 5.13 -2.66 19.76
C LEU A 96 5.19 -3.19 21.21
N ARG A 97 5.10 -4.50 21.43
CA ARG A 97 5.21 -5.09 22.78
C ARG A 97 6.65 -5.27 23.25
N ILE A 98 7.57 -5.45 22.30
CA ILE A 98 8.98 -5.80 22.56
C ILE A 98 9.92 -4.58 22.54
N GLN A 99 9.40 -3.39 22.22
CA GLN A 99 10.07 -2.10 22.40
C GLN A 99 9.88 -1.60 23.82
#